data_AF-A0A1F5YT45-F1
#
_entry.id   AF-A0A1F5YT45-F1
#
_cell.length_a   1.000
_cell.length_b   1.000
_cell.length_c   1.000
_cell.angle_alpha   90.00
_cell.angle_beta   90.00
_cell.angle_gamma   90.00
#
_symmetry.space_group_name_H-M   'P 1'
#
loop_
_entity.id
_entity.type
_entity.pdbx_description
1 polymer ?
#
loop_
_entity_poly.entity_id
_entity_poly.type
_entity_poly.pdbx_seq_one_letter_code
_entity_poly.pdbx_strand_id
1 'polypeptide(L)'
;MKRIIFSILGIIILFGLIFVFLHQNLINIGSELADEHCIKINPLIIQRKNLYIDFMKAVMSQGTDEEFYTPFNTYFETTKKYIVEENNWLKKHKKFTSRIDFRLLLPQNMQKIADTQFIHYETEKEISQLILDELNTKDIRIQEEIHNKIVEKVKIAKEASTEYDRLWNIPRSNWDMRKYIAKIPTPKCPIENYDIPDVPDYLGINK
;
A
#
# COMPACT_ATOMS: atom_id res chain seq x y z
N MET A 1 -24.54 43.67 -22.35
CA MET A 1 -25.02 42.26 -22.27
C MET A 1 -24.08 41.28 -22.96
N LYS A 2 -23.85 41.36 -24.29
CA LYS A 2 -22.94 40.42 -25.01
C LYS A 2 -21.52 40.33 -24.41
N ARG A 3 -20.87 41.47 -24.11
CA ARG A 3 -19.54 41.49 -23.48
C ARG A 3 -19.49 40.79 -22.11
N ILE A 4 -20.54 40.98 -21.29
CA ILE A 4 -20.66 40.33 -19.98
C ILE A 4 -20.80 38.81 -20.14
N ILE A 5 -21.62 38.36 -21.08
CA ILE A 5 -21.79 36.93 -21.39
C ILE A 5 -20.46 36.31 -21.86
N PHE A 6 -19.72 36.98 -22.75
CA PHE A 6 -18.40 36.51 -23.19
C PHE A 6 -17.38 36.45 -22.05
N SER A 7 -17.39 37.44 -21.14
CA SER A 7 -16.53 37.42 -19.96
C SER A 7 -16.85 36.26 -19.01
N ILE A 8 -18.14 36.00 -18.73
CA ILE A 8 -18.57 34.87 -17.90
C ILE A 8 -18.18 33.54 -18.55
N LEU A 9 -18.42 33.39 -19.86
CA LEU A 9 -18.05 32.18 -20.58
C LEU A 9 -16.53 31.95 -20.57
N GLY A 10 -15.74 33.00 -20.78
CA GLY A 10 -14.27 32.92 -20.71
C GLY A 10 -13.77 32.48 -19.34
N ILE A 11 -14.39 32.97 -18.26
CA ILE A 11 -14.07 32.56 -16.89
C ILE A 11 -14.40 31.08 -16.68
N ILE A 12 -15.58 30.61 -17.10
CA ILE A 12 -15.97 29.19 -16.98
C ILE A 12 -15.00 28.28 -17.73
N ILE A 13 -14.60 28.65 -18.96
CA ILE A 13 -13.63 27.89 -19.75
C ILE A 13 -12.28 27.84 -19.03
N LEU A 14 -11.80 28.96 -18.50
CA LEU A 14 -10.53 29.03 -17.77
C LEU A 14 -10.54 28.11 -16.54
N PHE A 15 -11.61 28.15 -15.74
CA PHE A 15 -11.77 27.25 -14.59
C PHE A 15 -11.83 25.78 -15.01
N GLY A 16 -12.50 25.46 -16.12
CA GLY A 16 -12.54 24.11 -16.68
C GLY A 16 -11.14 23.60 -17.08
N LEU A 17 -10.32 24.43 -17.73
CA LEU A 17 -8.95 24.07 -18.09
C LEU A 17 -8.06 23.86 -16.86
N ILE A 18 -8.18 24.73 -15.85
CA ILE A 18 -7.46 24.57 -14.57
C ILE A 18 -7.87 23.26 -13.89
N PHE A 19 -9.17 22.94 -13.87
CA PHE A 19 -9.68 21.69 -13.30
C PHE A 19 -9.08 20.46 -14.00
N VAL A 20 -9.10 20.43 -15.34
CA VAL A 20 -8.53 19.33 -16.13
C VAL A 20 -7.04 19.17 -15.85
N PHE A 21 -6.29 20.28 -15.84
CA PHE A 21 -4.85 20.27 -15.57
C PHE A 21 -4.53 19.72 -14.17
N LEU A 22 -5.19 20.22 -13.12
CA LEU A 22 -4.96 19.76 -11.76
C LEU A 22 -5.36 18.29 -11.58
N HIS A 23 -6.49 17.88 -12.19
CA HIS A 23 -6.94 16.49 -12.12
C HIS A 23 -5.96 15.55 -12.82
N GLN A 24 -5.47 15.90 -14.01
CA GLN A 24 -4.46 15.11 -14.71
C GLN A 24 -3.14 15.02 -13.93
N ASN A 25 -2.73 16.12 -13.28
CA ASN A 25 -1.54 16.14 -12.44
C ASN A 25 -1.67 15.19 -11.23
N LEU A 26 -2.85 15.13 -10.60
CA LEU A 26 -3.12 14.18 -9.52
C LEU A 26 -3.02 12.72 -10.01
N ILE A 27 -3.54 12.44 -11.21
CA ILE A 27 -3.46 11.10 -11.80
C ILE A 27 -2.02 10.71 -12.09
N ASN A 28 -1.23 11.61 -12.67
CA ASN A 28 0.18 11.35 -12.99
C ASN A 28 0.98 11.03 -11.71
N ILE A 29 0.85 11.87 -10.68
CA ILE A 29 1.56 11.68 -9.41
C ILE A 29 1.09 10.41 -8.69
N GLY A 30 -0.21 10.14 -8.68
CA GLY A 30 -0.75 8.91 -8.12
C GLY A 30 -0.23 7.66 -8.85
N SER A 31 -0.12 7.72 -10.18
CA SER A 31 0.46 6.64 -11.00
C SER A 31 1.94 6.43 -10.70
N GLU A 32 2.71 7.50 -10.55
CA GLU A 32 4.13 7.41 -10.19
C GLU A 32 4.33 6.81 -8.80
N LEU A 33 3.47 7.15 -7.83
CA LEU A 33 3.50 6.54 -6.50
C LEU A 33 3.15 5.04 -6.55
N ALA A 34 2.14 4.66 -7.34
CA ALA A 34 1.78 3.25 -7.52
C ALA A 34 2.89 2.44 -8.18
N ASP A 35 3.51 2.99 -9.24
CA ASP A 35 4.66 2.38 -9.91
C ASP A 35 5.86 2.28 -8.95
N GLU A 36 6.13 3.30 -8.14
CA GLU A 36 7.22 3.26 -7.15
C GLU A 36 7.02 2.13 -6.13
N HIS A 37 5.81 1.98 -5.59
CA HIS A 37 5.49 0.90 -4.65
C HIS A 37 5.68 -0.46 -5.31
N CYS A 38 5.08 -0.65 -6.50
CA CYS A 38 5.24 -1.90 -7.22
C CYS A 38 6.71 -2.23 -7.53
N ILE A 39 7.49 -1.28 -8.04
CA ILE A 39 8.83 -1.59 -8.57
C ILE A 39 9.83 -1.79 -7.44
N LYS A 40 9.71 -1.05 -6.34
CA LYS A 40 10.69 -1.08 -5.26
C LYS A 40 10.28 -1.92 -4.06
N ILE A 41 9.00 -1.94 -3.73
CA ILE A 41 8.50 -2.50 -2.48
C ILE A 41 7.93 -3.89 -2.69
N ASN A 42 7.09 -4.12 -3.71
CA ASN A 42 6.49 -5.45 -3.93
C ASN A 42 7.53 -6.57 -4.05
N PRO A 43 8.69 -6.41 -4.73
CA PRO A 43 9.74 -7.41 -4.73
C PRO A 43 10.26 -7.77 -3.33
N LEU A 44 10.37 -6.78 -2.44
CA LEU A 44 10.79 -6.99 -1.05
C LEU A 44 9.70 -7.72 -0.25
N ILE A 45 8.43 -7.41 -0.49
CA ILE A 45 7.29 -8.12 0.12
C ILE A 45 7.30 -9.58 -0.34
N ILE A 46 7.39 -9.83 -1.64
CA ILE A 46 7.44 -11.17 -2.25
C ILE A 46 8.61 -11.97 -1.68
N GLN A 47 9.81 -11.39 -1.71
CA GLN A 47 11.02 -12.03 -1.21
C GLN A 47 10.88 -12.38 0.28
N ARG A 48 10.41 -11.44 1.11
CA ARG A 48 10.23 -11.66 2.54
C ARG A 48 9.23 -12.79 2.83
N LYS A 49 8.10 -12.81 2.13
CA LYS A 49 7.09 -13.87 2.30
C LYS A 49 7.61 -15.24 1.87
N ASN A 50 8.32 -15.32 0.75
CA ASN A 50 8.94 -16.58 0.31
C ASN A 50 9.99 -17.07 1.31
N LEU A 51 10.86 -16.18 1.81
CA LEU A 51 11.85 -16.54 2.84
C LEU A 51 11.20 -17.03 4.13
N TYR A 52 10.09 -16.43 4.55
CA TYR A 52 9.32 -16.92 5.69
C TYR A 52 8.73 -18.31 5.43
N ILE A 53 8.15 -18.53 4.25
CA ILE A 53 7.63 -19.85 3.85
C ILE A 53 8.74 -20.91 3.88
N ASP A 54 9.92 -20.60 3.34
CA ASP A 54 11.05 -21.53 3.28
C ASP A 54 11.61 -21.82 4.69
N PHE A 55 11.75 -20.78 5.51
CA PHE A 55 12.09 -20.90 6.93
C PHE A 55 11.11 -21.82 7.68
N MET A 56 9.80 -21.61 7.52
CA MET A 56 8.78 -22.42 8.20
C MET A 56 8.79 -23.87 7.71
N LYS A 57 9.04 -24.12 6.42
CA LYS A 57 9.21 -25.48 5.90
C LYS A 57 10.39 -26.18 6.54
N ALA A 58 11.55 -25.52 6.65
CA ALA A 58 12.74 -26.08 7.29
C ALA A 58 12.48 -26.44 8.77
N VAL A 59 11.77 -25.57 9.50
CA VAL A 59 11.33 -25.86 10.88
C VAL A 59 10.46 -27.12 10.95
N MET A 60 9.49 -27.24 10.05
CA MET A 60 8.56 -28.37 10.04
C MET A 60 9.22 -29.68 9.60
N SER A 61 10.18 -29.63 8.68
CA SER A 61 10.87 -30.82 8.17
C SER A 61 12.08 -31.25 9.00
N GLN A 62 12.39 -30.57 10.11
CA GLN A 62 13.63 -30.74 10.87
C GLN A 62 14.87 -30.62 9.97
N GLY A 63 14.87 -29.59 9.12
CA GLY A 63 15.99 -29.26 8.24
C GLY A 63 17.28 -28.98 8.99
N THR A 64 18.37 -28.93 8.25
CA THR A 64 19.70 -28.58 8.76
C THR A 64 19.76 -27.14 9.26
N ASP A 65 20.75 -26.85 10.11
CA ASP A 65 21.02 -25.48 10.57
C ASP A 65 21.18 -24.51 9.40
N GLU A 66 21.79 -24.94 8.29
CA GLU A 66 21.97 -24.12 7.09
C GLU A 66 20.63 -23.79 6.40
N GLU A 67 19.74 -24.77 6.28
CA GLU A 67 18.38 -24.62 5.76
C GLU A 67 17.49 -23.73 6.65
N PHE A 68 17.82 -23.61 7.94
CA PHE A 68 17.11 -22.73 8.87
C PHE A 68 17.70 -21.31 8.89
N TYR A 69 18.99 -21.16 9.17
CA TYR A 69 19.61 -19.86 9.45
C TYR A 69 19.79 -18.99 8.20
N THR A 70 20.01 -19.60 7.03
CA THR A 70 20.18 -18.85 5.78
C THR A 70 18.93 -18.07 5.38
N PRO A 71 17.73 -18.70 5.25
CA PRO A 71 16.52 -17.97 4.94
C PRO A 71 16.11 -17.02 6.07
N PHE A 72 16.34 -17.39 7.33
CA PHE A 72 16.07 -16.53 8.49
C PHE A 72 16.89 -15.23 8.47
N ASN A 73 18.21 -15.30 8.31
CA ASN A 73 19.06 -14.12 8.26
C ASN A 73 18.72 -13.22 7.06
N THR A 74 18.42 -13.84 5.92
CA THR A 74 18.01 -13.11 4.71
C THR A 74 16.65 -12.44 4.90
N TYR A 75 15.72 -13.10 5.61
CA TYR A 75 14.42 -12.54 5.97
C TYR A 75 14.59 -11.25 6.79
N PHE A 76 15.48 -11.25 7.79
CA PHE A 76 15.77 -10.07 8.61
C PHE A 76 16.25 -8.88 7.78
N GLU A 77 17.28 -9.09 6.96
CA GLU A 77 17.87 -8.01 6.17
C GLU A 77 16.90 -7.49 5.10
N THR A 78 16.11 -8.38 4.50
CA THR A 78 15.05 -8.00 3.56
C THR A 78 13.95 -7.20 4.25
N THR A 79 13.55 -7.61 5.46
CA THR A 79 12.53 -6.92 6.25
C THR A 79 12.97 -5.51 6.64
N LYS A 80 14.24 -5.33 7.05
CA LYS A 80 14.79 -3.99 7.33
C LYS A 80 14.74 -3.09 6.09
N LYS A 81 15.13 -3.60 4.92
CA LYS A 81 15.05 -2.86 3.65
C LYS A 81 13.62 -2.49 3.30
N TYR A 82 12.69 -3.44 3.43
CA TYR A 82 11.26 -3.20 3.23
C TYR A 82 10.75 -2.07 4.12
N ILE A 83 11.03 -2.09 5.44
CA ILE A 83 10.59 -1.06 6.37
C ILE A 83 11.08 0.34 5.96
N VAL A 84 12.33 0.45 5.50
CA VAL A 84 12.91 1.71 5.04
C VAL A 84 12.20 2.22 3.78
N GLU A 85 12.06 1.38 2.76
CA GLU A 85 11.43 1.76 1.49
C GLU A 85 9.93 2.07 1.66
N GLU A 86 9.20 1.25 2.42
CA GLU A 86 7.78 1.45 2.73
C GLU A 86 7.57 2.75 3.51
N ASN A 87 8.41 3.05 4.50
CA ASN A 87 8.33 4.31 5.23
C ASN A 87 8.59 5.54 4.33
N ASN A 88 9.53 5.44 3.39
CA ASN A 88 9.79 6.50 2.42
C ASN A 88 8.61 6.71 1.48
N TRP A 89 7.99 5.61 1.01
CA TRP A 89 6.81 5.67 0.18
C TRP A 89 5.59 6.22 0.93
N LEU A 90 5.31 5.74 2.14
CA LEU A 90 4.20 6.20 2.99
C LEU A 90 4.27 7.71 3.25
N LYS A 91 5.46 8.28 3.47
CA LYS A 91 5.64 9.74 3.60
C LYS A 91 5.20 10.48 2.33
N LYS A 92 5.55 9.97 1.15
CA LYS A 92 5.15 10.57 -0.13
C LYS A 92 3.65 10.41 -0.36
N HIS A 93 3.10 9.23 -0.10
CA HIS A 93 1.67 8.94 -0.21
C HIS A 93 0.85 9.84 0.71
N LYS A 94 1.25 9.98 1.98
CA LYS A 94 0.57 10.88 2.94
C LYS A 94 0.64 12.34 2.51
N LYS A 95 1.79 12.78 1.98
CA LYS A 95 1.92 14.14 1.42
C LYS A 95 0.99 14.33 0.24
N PHE A 96 0.86 13.34 -0.64
CA PHE A 96 -0.01 13.38 -1.80
C PHE A 96 -1.50 13.42 -1.41
N THR A 97 -1.95 12.53 -0.53
CA THR A 97 -3.35 12.46 -0.10
C THR A 97 -3.76 13.62 0.81
N SER A 98 -2.81 14.31 1.42
CA SER A 98 -3.07 15.53 2.23
C SER A 98 -3.22 16.80 1.39
N ARG A 99 -2.99 16.76 0.06
CA ARG A 99 -3.08 17.97 -0.76
C ARG A 99 -4.52 18.46 -0.88
N ILE A 100 -4.68 19.79 -0.97
CA ILE A 100 -6.00 20.40 -1.10
C ILE A 100 -6.70 20.01 -2.41
N ASP A 101 -5.97 19.93 -3.52
CA ASP A 101 -6.51 19.53 -4.81
C ASP A 101 -6.92 18.05 -4.82
N PHE A 102 -6.20 17.19 -4.10
CA PHE A 102 -6.63 15.80 -3.88
C PHE A 102 -8.00 15.75 -3.18
N ARG A 103 -8.18 16.53 -2.11
CA ARG A 103 -9.42 16.55 -1.32
C ARG A 103 -10.59 17.25 -2.03
N LEU A 104 -10.31 18.23 -2.89
CA LEU A 104 -11.34 18.97 -3.64
C LEU A 104 -11.75 18.27 -4.94
N LEU A 105 -10.80 17.67 -5.68
CA LEU A 105 -11.05 17.20 -7.04
C LEU A 105 -11.43 15.71 -7.10
N LEU A 106 -10.94 14.90 -6.16
CA LEU A 106 -11.26 13.48 -6.14
C LEU A 106 -12.57 13.18 -5.40
N PRO A 107 -13.35 12.20 -5.88
CA PRO A 107 -14.50 11.69 -5.14
C PRO A 107 -14.18 11.27 -3.72
N GLN A 108 -15.13 11.41 -2.81
CA GLN A 108 -14.99 10.94 -1.42
C GLN A 108 -14.63 9.45 -1.34
N ASN A 109 -15.17 8.59 -2.21
CA ASN A 109 -14.80 7.17 -2.21
C ASN A 109 -13.34 6.94 -2.62
N MET A 110 -12.80 7.69 -3.59
CA MET A 110 -11.38 7.62 -3.96
C MET A 110 -10.47 8.15 -2.85
N GLN A 111 -10.91 9.18 -2.12
CA GLN A 111 -10.20 9.66 -0.94
C GLN A 111 -10.15 8.59 0.15
N LYS A 112 -11.29 7.94 0.44
CA LYS A 112 -11.37 6.83 1.40
C LYS A 112 -10.48 5.66 0.99
N ILE A 113 -10.48 5.27 -0.29
CA ILE A 113 -9.58 4.22 -0.82
C ILE A 113 -8.13 4.54 -0.48
N ALA A 114 -7.69 5.77 -0.74
CA ALA A 114 -6.30 6.17 -0.49
C ALA A 114 -5.95 6.22 1.01
N ASP A 115 -6.89 6.65 1.86
CA ASP A 115 -6.73 6.67 3.31
C ASP A 115 -6.68 5.22 3.87
N THR A 116 -7.57 4.33 3.41
CA THR A 116 -7.58 2.92 3.81
C THR A 116 -6.32 2.18 3.33
N GLN A 117 -5.85 2.45 2.11
CA GLN A 117 -4.59 1.91 1.60
C GLN A 117 -3.40 2.32 2.47
N PHE A 118 -3.36 3.59 2.89
CA PHE A 118 -2.31 4.08 3.79
C PHE A 118 -2.33 3.33 5.12
N ILE A 119 -3.51 3.17 5.74
CA ILE A 119 -3.66 2.43 7.01
C ILE A 119 -3.17 0.99 6.85
N HIS A 120 -3.56 0.32 5.77
CA HIS A 120 -3.14 -1.06 5.50
C HIS A 120 -1.61 -1.18 5.44
N TYR A 121 -0.95 -0.39 4.58
CA TYR A 121 0.51 -0.48 4.41
C TYR A 121 1.31 0.02 5.62
N GLU A 122 0.83 1.08 6.30
CA GLU A 122 1.44 1.54 7.56
C GLU A 122 1.39 0.44 8.62
N THR A 123 0.26 -0.25 8.74
CA THR A 123 0.08 -1.34 9.69
C THR A 123 0.94 -2.56 9.33
N GLU A 124 1.01 -2.96 8.05
CA GLU A 124 1.90 -4.04 7.58
C GLU A 124 3.38 -3.75 7.88
N LYS A 125 3.82 -2.50 7.69
CA LYS A 125 5.16 -2.06 8.09
C LYS A 125 5.36 -2.14 9.60
N GLU A 126 4.40 -1.72 10.41
CA GLU A 126 4.48 -1.82 11.88
C GLU A 126 4.55 -3.27 12.35
N ILE A 127 3.74 -4.17 11.80
CA ILE A 127 3.81 -5.62 12.05
C ILE A 127 5.23 -6.12 11.77
N SER A 128 5.81 -5.71 10.65
CA SER A 128 7.15 -6.11 10.24
C SER A 128 8.23 -5.64 11.23
N GLN A 129 8.10 -4.42 11.75
CA GLN A 129 8.99 -3.92 12.80
C GLN A 129 8.82 -4.71 14.10
N LEU A 130 7.58 -4.96 14.53
CA LEU A 130 7.30 -5.74 15.74
C LEU A 130 7.86 -7.17 15.65
N ILE A 131 7.76 -7.83 14.50
CA ILE A 131 8.37 -9.15 14.30
C ILE A 131 9.90 -9.08 14.49
N LEU A 132 10.56 -8.05 13.95
CA LEU A 132 12.00 -7.87 14.20
C LEU A 132 12.28 -7.64 15.68
N ASP A 133 11.46 -6.86 16.37
CA ASP A 133 11.62 -6.57 17.80
C ASP A 133 11.43 -7.84 18.66
N GLU A 134 10.41 -8.65 18.36
CA GLU A 134 10.12 -9.94 19.01
C GLU A 134 11.31 -10.89 18.92
N LEU A 135 11.88 -11.02 17.71
CA LEU A 135 12.98 -11.94 17.47
C LEU A 135 14.33 -11.42 18.02
N ASN A 136 14.46 -10.12 18.28
CA ASN A 136 15.67 -9.52 18.86
C ASN A 136 15.66 -9.50 20.40
N THR A 137 14.52 -9.71 21.05
CA THR A 137 14.46 -9.86 22.51
C THR A 137 14.65 -11.31 22.94
N LYS A 138 15.26 -11.51 24.11
CA LYS A 138 15.40 -12.84 24.76
C LYS A 138 14.43 -13.02 25.93
N ASP A 139 13.70 -11.97 26.31
CA ASP A 139 12.74 -12.01 27.41
C ASP A 139 11.39 -12.50 26.90
N ILE A 140 10.96 -13.67 27.38
CA ILE A 140 9.73 -14.33 26.96
C ILE A 140 8.48 -13.49 27.25
N ARG A 141 8.46 -12.70 28.33
CA ARG A 141 7.31 -11.84 28.66
C ARG A 141 7.18 -10.69 27.67
N ILE A 142 8.33 -10.14 27.26
CA ILE A 142 8.38 -9.08 26.24
C ILE A 142 7.98 -9.66 24.88
N GLN A 143 8.43 -10.87 24.55
CA GLN A 143 8.01 -11.57 23.33
C GLN A 143 6.49 -11.74 23.29
N GLU A 144 5.88 -12.24 24.37
CA GLU A 144 4.44 -12.41 24.47
C GLU A 144 3.67 -11.08 24.30
N GLU A 145 4.15 -9.99 24.91
CA GLU A 145 3.55 -8.66 24.72
C GLU A 145 3.63 -8.18 23.27
N ILE A 146 4.79 -8.33 22.63
CA ILE A 146 4.99 -7.94 21.23
C ILE A 146 4.11 -8.81 20.32
N HIS A 147 4.05 -10.12 20.57
CA HIS A 147 3.21 -11.05 19.83
C HIS A 147 1.73 -10.64 19.86
N ASN A 148 1.21 -10.30 21.05
CA ASN A 148 -0.17 -9.84 21.19
C ASN A 148 -0.43 -8.56 20.38
N LYS A 149 0.54 -7.62 20.32
CA LYS A 149 0.45 -6.43 19.47
C LYS A 149 0.47 -6.79 17.98
N ILE A 150 1.27 -7.77 17.58
CA ILE A 150 1.30 -8.28 16.20
C ILE A 150 -0.10 -8.79 15.82
N VAL A 151 -0.71 -9.64 16.65
CA VAL A 151 -2.05 -10.18 16.40
C VAL A 151 -3.10 -9.08 16.24
N GLU A 152 -3.09 -8.06 17.12
CA GLU A 152 -3.98 -6.91 17.02
C GLU A 152 -3.78 -6.15 15.70
N LYS A 153 -2.53 -5.89 15.33
CA LYS A 153 -2.18 -5.17 14.10
C LYS A 153 -2.54 -5.96 12.84
N VAL A 154 -2.38 -7.28 12.84
CA VAL A 154 -2.82 -8.15 11.73
C VAL A 154 -4.32 -8.00 11.50
N LYS A 155 -5.13 -7.93 12.56
CA LYS A 155 -6.57 -7.68 12.45
C LYS A 155 -6.86 -6.32 11.81
N ILE A 156 -6.18 -5.26 12.25
CA ILE A 156 -6.34 -3.91 11.68
C ILE A 156 -5.96 -3.89 10.19
N ALA A 157 -4.84 -4.52 9.82
CA ALA A 157 -4.39 -4.61 8.43
C ALA A 157 -5.41 -5.36 7.56
N LYS A 158 -5.99 -6.46 8.06
CA LYS A 158 -7.02 -7.24 7.38
C LYS A 158 -8.33 -6.48 7.20
N GLU A 159 -8.79 -5.78 8.24
CA GLU A 159 -9.97 -4.91 8.17
C GLU A 159 -9.77 -3.79 7.14
N ALA A 160 -8.60 -3.16 7.14
CA ALA A 160 -8.25 -2.14 6.15
C ALA A 160 -8.20 -2.72 4.72
N SER A 161 -7.57 -3.88 4.51
CA SER A 161 -7.55 -4.53 3.19
C SER A 161 -8.97 -4.86 2.70
N THR A 162 -9.80 -5.41 3.58
CA THR A 162 -11.20 -5.76 3.25
C THR A 162 -12.00 -4.51 2.87
N GLU A 163 -11.85 -3.42 3.63
CA GLU A 163 -12.52 -2.16 3.33
C GLU A 163 -11.99 -1.54 2.02
N TYR A 164 -10.69 -1.64 1.76
CA TYR A 164 -10.08 -1.20 0.50
C TYR A 164 -10.72 -1.93 -0.69
N ASP A 165 -10.78 -3.26 -0.65
CA ASP A 165 -11.38 -4.08 -1.70
C ASP A 165 -12.87 -3.74 -1.89
N ARG A 166 -13.60 -3.59 -0.78
CA ARG A 166 -15.01 -3.21 -0.81
C ARG A 166 -15.20 -1.86 -1.50
N LEU A 167 -14.39 -0.85 -1.17
CA LEU A 167 -14.46 0.48 -1.77
C LEU A 167 -14.05 0.48 -3.25
N TRP A 168 -13.04 -0.30 -3.62
CA TRP A 168 -12.56 -0.41 -5.00
C TRP A 168 -13.61 -1.03 -5.93
N ASN A 169 -14.38 -1.98 -5.41
CA ASN A 169 -15.45 -2.67 -6.13
C ASN A 169 -16.77 -1.88 -6.23
N ILE A 170 -16.87 -0.68 -5.65
CA ILE A 170 -18.07 0.15 -5.79
C ILE A 170 -18.23 0.59 -7.25
N PRO A 171 -19.39 0.34 -7.90
CA PRO A 171 -19.64 0.78 -9.26
C PRO A 171 -19.45 2.29 -9.42
N ARG A 172 -18.55 2.69 -10.33
CA ARG A 172 -18.32 4.10 -10.63
C ARG A 172 -19.39 4.61 -11.59
N SER A 173 -20.02 5.73 -11.25
CA SER A 173 -21.05 6.37 -12.10
C SER A 173 -20.62 6.48 -13.57
N ASN A 174 -21.52 6.13 -14.50
CA ASN A 174 -21.30 6.26 -15.94
C ASN A 174 -21.24 7.73 -16.39
N TRP A 175 -21.76 8.64 -15.56
CA TRP A 175 -21.78 10.08 -15.81
C TRP A 175 -20.55 10.81 -15.26
N ASP A 176 -19.55 10.08 -14.80
CA ASP A 176 -18.32 10.68 -14.31
C ASP A 176 -17.47 11.23 -15.47
N MET A 177 -17.61 12.53 -15.76
CA MET A 177 -16.88 13.20 -16.83
C MET A 177 -15.35 13.04 -16.71
N ARG A 178 -14.82 12.82 -15.50
CA ARG A 178 -13.38 12.60 -15.27
C ARG A 178 -12.83 11.44 -16.10
N LYS A 179 -13.65 10.40 -16.33
CA LYS A 179 -13.26 9.24 -17.15
C LYS A 179 -12.96 9.60 -18.61
N TYR A 180 -13.55 10.67 -19.13
CA TYR A 180 -13.40 11.09 -20.53
C TYR A 180 -12.31 12.16 -20.72
N ILE A 181 -11.99 12.92 -19.67
CA ILE A 181 -10.98 14.00 -19.73
C ILE A 181 -9.61 13.54 -19.20
N ALA A 182 -9.57 12.47 -18.42
CA ALA A 182 -8.34 11.94 -17.85
C ALA A 182 -7.66 10.95 -18.79
N LYS A 183 -6.34 11.11 -18.96
CA LYS A 183 -5.48 10.09 -19.55
C LYS A 183 -4.80 9.31 -18.44
N ILE A 184 -5.10 8.01 -18.34
CA ILE A 184 -4.44 7.13 -17.38
C ILE A 184 -3.06 6.76 -17.95
N PRO A 185 -1.95 7.03 -17.25
CA PRO A 185 -0.63 6.59 -17.68
C PRO A 185 -0.55 5.06 -17.77
N THR A 186 0.25 4.55 -18.70
CA THR A 186 0.52 3.11 -18.78
C THR A 186 1.32 2.68 -17.54
N PRO A 187 0.86 1.67 -16.78
CA PRO A 187 1.61 1.15 -15.64
C PRO A 187 3.01 0.67 -16.07
N LYS A 188 4.01 0.93 -15.24
CA LYS A 188 5.40 0.47 -15.45
C LYS A 188 5.72 -0.79 -14.64
N CYS A 189 4.79 -1.21 -13.80
CA CYS A 189 4.90 -2.37 -12.94
C CYS A 189 5.03 -3.68 -13.75
N PRO A 190 6.11 -4.46 -13.56
CA PRO A 190 6.22 -5.81 -14.12
C PRO A 190 5.14 -6.75 -13.57
N ILE A 191 4.74 -7.75 -14.36
CA ILE A 191 3.63 -8.65 -13.99
C ILE A 191 3.98 -9.45 -12.72
N GLU A 192 5.22 -9.91 -12.62
CA GLU A 192 5.76 -10.65 -11.49
C GLU A 192 5.66 -9.90 -10.15
N ASN A 193 5.63 -8.56 -10.18
CA ASN A 193 5.51 -7.75 -8.97
C ASN A 193 4.06 -7.65 -8.46
N TYR A 194 3.09 -8.20 -9.19
CA TYR A 194 1.72 -8.36 -8.70
C TYR A 194 1.47 -9.73 -8.05
N ASP A 195 2.38 -10.70 -8.23
CA ASP A 195 2.24 -12.06 -7.71
C ASP A 195 2.79 -12.15 -6.28
N ILE A 196 2.07 -11.51 -5.35
CA ILE A 196 2.41 -11.55 -3.93
C ILE A 196 1.91 -12.88 -3.35
N PRO A 197 2.79 -13.76 -2.84
CA PRO A 197 2.36 -15.06 -2.34
C PRO A 197 1.51 -14.92 -1.08
N ASP A 198 0.56 -15.84 -0.93
CA ASP A 198 -0.12 -16.06 0.34
C ASP A 198 0.81 -16.79 1.31
N VAL A 199 0.83 -16.34 2.56
CA VAL A 199 1.58 -17.02 3.62
C VAL A 199 0.63 -18.04 4.26
N PRO A 200 0.93 -19.35 4.20
CA PRO A 200 0.12 -20.37 4.85
C PRO A 200 0.00 -20.11 6.36
N ASP A 201 -1.15 -20.47 6.92
CA ASP A 201 -1.38 -20.41 8.36
C ASP A 201 -0.68 -21.57 9.07
N TYR A 202 0.64 -21.44 9.23
CA TYR A 202 1.47 -22.42 9.93
C TYR A 202 1.19 -22.48 11.44
N LEU A 203 0.54 -21.45 12.00
CA LEU A 203 0.29 -21.31 13.44
C LEU A 203 -1.18 -21.60 13.83
N GLY A 204 -2.06 -21.82 12.86
CA GLY A 204 -3.48 -22.09 13.10
C GLY A 204 -4.26 -20.89 13.65
N ILE A 205 -3.79 -19.66 13.42
CA ILE A 205 -4.39 -18.43 13.96
C ILE A 205 -5.78 -18.14 13.35
N ASN A 206 -6.09 -18.75 12.19
CA ASN A 206 -7.38 -18.61 11.50
C ASN A 206 -8.29 -19.85 11.64
N LYS A 207 -7.99 -20.78 12.57
CA LYS A 207 -8.88 -21.89 12.93
C LYS A 207 -9.76 -21.58 14.13
#